data_AF-A0AAD7S0Z5-F1
#
_entry.id   AF-A0AAD7S0Z5-F1
#
_cell.length_a   1.000
_cell.length_b   1.000
_cell.length_c   1.000
_cell.angle_alpha   90.00
_cell.angle_beta   90.00
_cell.angle_gamma   90.00
#
_symmetry.space_group_name_H-M   'P 1'
#
loop_
_entity.id
_entity.type
_entity.pdbx_description
1 polymer ?
#
loop_
_entity_poly.entity_id
_entity_poly.type
_entity_poly.pdbx_seq_one_letter_code
_entity_poly.pdbx_strand_id
1 'polypeptide(L)'
;MCYPKAKEVQHTPESYLLPSSSNHISRNRMDYSKFALLVVLLSYIEQCWSASCVVDSFTVKQDFDPKRYAGKWYALQKKDPEGLFLQDNISAEYTIDDDGTMTASSKGRVTLFGFWVVCADMAAQYTVPDPSTPGKMFMNYQGLASYLSSGGDNYWIIDTDYDNYAITYACRTLKEDGSCDDGYALVFSRNPRGLPPAIQRIVRQKQEEICMAGQFEPVLQSGAC
;
A
#
# COMPACT_ATOMS: atom_id res chain seq x y z
N MET A 1 27.77 -52.30 53.52
CA MET A 1 26.38 -52.79 53.39
C MET A 1 26.05 -52.65 51.91
N CYS A 2 25.92 -53.72 51.14
CA CYS A 2 24.71 -54.54 51.13
C CYS A 2 24.99 -56.04 51.25
N TYR A 3 24.15 -56.74 52.01
CA TYR A 3 23.87 -58.19 51.93
C TYR A 3 22.51 -58.42 52.62
N PRO A 4 21.72 -59.48 52.29
CA PRO A 4 22.12 -60.85 51.94
C PRO A 4 21.90 -61.22 50.45
N LYS A 5 22.76 -62.00 49.78
CA LYS A 5 22.95 -63.48 49.75
C LYS A 5 21.76 -64.16 49.05
N ALA A 6 21.89 -65.07 48.09
CA ALA A 6 22.98 -65.95 47.61
C ALA A 6 22.73 -66.24 46.10
N LYS A 7 23.59 -66.83 45.27
CA LYS A 7 24.66 -67.83 45.43
C LYS A 7 25.76 -67.57 44.40
N GLU A 8 26.96 -67.94 44.82
CA GLU A 8 28.24 -67.95 44.12
C GLU A 8 28.36 -69.21 43.27
N VAL A 9 28.79 -69.08 42.00
CA VAL A 9 29.55 -70.12 41.28
C VAL A 9 30.50 -69.44 40.27
N GLN A 10 31.78 -69.80 40.37
CA GLN A 10 32.91 -69.44 39.50
C GLN A 10 32.80 -70.03 38.09
N HIS A 11 33.40 -69.40 37.06
CA HIS A 11 34.65 -69.85 36.40
C HIS A 11 34.93 -69.14 35.05
N THR A 12 36.15 -68.58 34.94
CA THR A 12 37.13 -68.58 33.81
C THR A 12 36.79 -68.09 32.38
N PRO A 13 37.81 -67.65 31.60
CA PRO A 13 37.65 -66.76 30.45
C PRO A 13 37.53 -67.53 29.12
N GLU A 14 36.66 -67.05 28.23
CA GLU A 14 36.71 -67.41 26.82
C GLU A 14 36.89 -66.16 25.96
N SER A 15 37.95 -66.20 25.18
CA SER A 15 38.31 -65.32 24.08
C SER A 15 37.23 -65.25 23.00
N TYR A 16 37.22 -64.13 22.26
CA TYR A 16 37.12 -64.00 20.79
C TYR A 16 36.21 -62.83 20.32
N LEU A 17 36.88 -61.81 19.76
CA LEU A 17 36.57 -61.03 18.54
C LEU A 17 35.35 -60.06 18.50
N LEU A 18 35.68 -58.74 18.55
CA LEU A 18 35.29 -57.56 17.73
C LEU A 18 33.90 -57.52 17.01
N PRO A 19 33.19 -56.36 16.93
CA PRO A 19 33.78 -55.11 16.42
C PRO A 19 33.41 -53.79 17.14
N SER A 20 34.31 -52.83 17.02
CA SER A 20 34.14 -51.43 17.43
C SER A 20 33.19 -50.69 16.49
N SER A 21 32.05 -50.22 16.99
CA SER A 21 31.22 -49.21 16.31
C SER A 21 31.64 -47.80 16.76
N SER A 22 32.38 -47.11 15.90
CA SER A 22 32.61 -45.66 16.02
C SER A 22 31.35 -44.90 15.62
N ASN A 23 30.68 -44.24 16.56
CA ASN A 23 29.68 -43.22 16.27
C ASN A 23 30.38 -41.95 15.76
N HIS A 24 30.40 -41.77 14.45
CA HIS A 24 30.87 -40.54 13.81
C HIS A 24 29.74 -39.51 13.83
N ILE A 25 29.89 -38.45 14.63
CA ILE A 25 29.06 -37.24 14.51
C ILE A 25 29.51 -36.52 13.24
N SER A 26 28.74 -36.66 12.17
CA SER A 26 28.95 -35.98 10.88
C SER A 26 28.61 -34.49 11.03
N ARG A 27 29.60 -33.67 11.38
CA ARG A 27 29.48 -32.21 11.29
C ARG A 27 29.54 -31.81 9.81
N ASN A 28 28.38 -31.71 9.16
CA ASN A 28 28.26 -31.21 7.79
C ASN A 28 28.81 -29.78 7.74
N ARG A 29 30.06 -29.64 7.27
CA ARG A 29 30.67 -28.34 6.98
C ARG A 29 30.05 -27.86 5.68
N MET A 30 29.10 -26.93 5.78
CA MET A 30 28.49 -26.31 4.61
C MET A 30 29.59 -25.66 3.77
N ASP A 31 29.75 -26.14 2.54
CA ASP A 31 30.82 -25.72 1.63
C ASP A 31 30.73 -24.21 1.39
N TYR A 32 31.85 -23.49 1.48
CA TYR A 32 31.90 -22.04 1.31
C TYR A 32 31.30 -21.61 -0.05
N SER A 33 31.47 -22.44 -1.07
CA SER A 33 30.86 -22.26 -2.39
C SER A 33 29.34 -22.35 -2.37
N LYS A 34 28.75 -23.27 -1.58
CA LYS A 34 27.29 -23.40 -1.42
C LYS A 34 26.69 -22.22 -0.65
N PHE A 35 27.41 -21.71 0.35
CA PHE A 35 26.98 -20.52 1.09
C PHE A 35 27.01 -19.26 0.21
N ALA A 36 28.06 -19.07 -0.58
CA ALA A 36 28.15 -17.97 -1.53
C ALA A 36 27.02 -18.01 -2.57
N LEU A 37 26.72 -19.19 -3.12
CA LEU A 37 25.65 -19.38 -4.09
C LEU A 37 24.26 -19.09 -3.48
N LEU A 38 24.06 -19.44 -2.22
CA LEU A 38 22.80 -19.20 -1.49
C LEU A 38 22.62 -17.71 -1.15
N VAL A 39 23.69 -16.99 -0.78
CA VAL A 39 23.67 -15.53 -0.60
C VAL A 39 23.38 -14.81 -1.92
N VAL A 40 24.00 -15.25 -3.02
CA VAL A 40 23.74 -14.70 -4.35
C VAL A 40 22.28 -14.94 -4.78
N LEU A 41 21.77 -16.16 -4.63
CA LEU A 41 20.36 -16.47 -4.91
C LEU A 41 19.39 -15.65 -4.05
N LEU A 42 19.67 -15.47 -2.75
CA LEU A 42 18.87 -14.64 -1.86
C LEU A 42 18.89 -13.16 -2.30
N SER A 43 20.05 -12.63 -2.71
CA SER A 43 20.14 -11.26 -3.22
C SER A 43 19.37 -11.04 -4.53
N TYR A 44 19.35 -12.03 -5.43
CA TYR A 44 18.52 -11.97 -6.64
C TYR A 44 17.02 -12.04 -6.33
N ILE A 45 16.61 -12.78 -5.29
CA ILE A 45 15.22 -12.83 -4.83
C ILE A 45 14.81 -11.48 -4.22
N GLU A 46 15.66 -10.84 -3.42
CA GLU A 46 15.38 -9.51 -2.86
C GLU A 46 15.28 -8.43 -3.94
N GLN A 47 16.10 -8.49 -5.00
CA GLN A 47 15.99 -7.59 -6.15
C GLN A 47 14.63 -7.73 -6.86
N CYS A 48 14.02 -8.91 -6.83
CA CYS A 48 12.74 -9.19 -7.46
C CYS A 48 11.54 -8.74 -6.61
N TRP A 49 11.77 -8.36 -5.34
CA TRP A 49 10.74 -8.00 -4.37
C TRP A 49 10.77 -6.51 -4.01
N SER A 50 11.75 -5.75 -4.51
CA SER A 50 11.69 -4.29 -4.44
C SER A 50 10.59 -3.79 -5.36
N ALA A 51 9.55 -3.16 -4.80
CA ALA A 51 8.54 -2.47 -5.59
C ALA A 51 9.23 -1.46 -6.52
N SER A 52 8.94 -1.52 -7.82
CA SER A 52 9.41 -0.54 -8.78
C SER A 52 8.64 0.75 -8.56
N CYS A 53 9.33 1.89 -8.47
CA CYS A 53 8.69 3.20 -8.38
C CYS A 53 8.30 3.78 -9.74
N VAL A 54 8.41 3.01 -10.82
CA VAL A 54 7.91 3.38 -12.14
C VAL A 54 6.38 3.41 -12.08
N VAL A 55 5.79 4.57 -12.34
CA VAL A 55 4.35 4.82 -12.10
C VAL A 55 3.47 3.82 -12.82
N ASP A 56 3.77 3.51 -14.08
CA ASP A 56 2.97 2.57 -14.88
C ASP A 56 2.93 1.15 -14.32
N SER A 57 3.92 0.77 -13.51
CA SER A 57 4.00 -0.54 -12.87
C SER A 57 3.16 -0.66 -11.59
N PHE A 58 2.60 0.44 -11.07
CA PHE A 58 1.75 0.39 -9.90
C PHE A 58 0.48 -0.41 -10.17
N THR A 59 0.18 -1.31 -9.22
CA THR A 59 -1.05 -2.08 -9.23
C THR A 59 -2.20 -1.21 -8.75
N VAL A 60 -3.30 -1.24 -9.50
CA VAL A 60 -4.56 -0.56 -9.15
C VAL A 60 -5.63 -1.58 -8.77
N LYS A 61 -6.76 -1.10 -8.26
CA LYS A 61 -7.92 -1.93 -7.95
C LYS A 61 -8.38 -2.69 -9.19
N GLN A 62 -8.19 -4.00 -9.17
CA GLN A 62 -8.72 -4.92 -10.18
C GLN A 62 -10.25 -4.91 -10.13
N ASP A 63 -10.87 -5.04 -11.29
CA ASP A 63 -12.33 -5.08 -11.47
C ASP A 63 -13.04 -3.95 -10.70
N PHE A 64 -12.48 -2.74 -10.77
CA PHE A 64 -13.04 -1.58 -10.10
C PHE A 64 -14.50 -1.36 -10.53
N ASP A 65 -15.42 -1.45 -9.57
CA ASP A 65 -16.85 -1.19 -9.74
C ASP A 65 -17.21 0.24 -9.29
N PRO A 66 -17.51 1.16 -10.24
CA PRO A 66 -17.88 2.54 -9.90
C PRO A 66 -19.16 2.64 -9.07
N LYS A 67 -20.12 1.71 -9.26
CA LYS A 67 -21.41 1.75 -8.55
C LYS A 67 -21.23 1.44 -7.07
N ARG A 68 -20.33 0.51 -6.73
CA ARG A 68 -19.97 0.25 -5.33
C ARG A 68 -19.14 1.37 -4.72
N TYR A 69 -18.36 2.06 -5.53
CA TYR A 69 -17.53 3.18 -5.09
C TYR A 69 -18.32 4.46 -4.83
N ALA A 70 -19.51 4.58 -5.42
CA ALA A 70 -20.42 5.72 -5.27
C ALA A 70 -20.69 6.10 -3.80
N GLY A 71 -21.13 7.33 -3.60
CA GLY A 71 -21.44 7.90 -2.29
C GLY A 71 -20.28 8.71 -1.69
N LYS A 72 -20.48 9.14 -0.45
CA LYS A 72 -19.54 10.02 0.27
C LYS A 72 -18.26 9.34 0.74
N TRP A 73 -17.16 10.06 0.62
CA TRP A 73 -15.84 9.74 1.16
C TRP A 73 -15.22 10.95 1.85
N TYR A 74 -14.49 10.70 2.95
CA TYR A 74 -13.77 11.71 3.72
C TYR A 74 -12.28 11.43 3.65
N ALA A 75 -11.46 12.40 3.21
CA ALA A 75 -10.02 12.19 3.20
C ALA A 75 -9.50 12.30 4.63
N LEU A 76 -8.73 11.30 5.06
CA LEU A 76 -8.12 11.25 6.39
C LEU A 76 -6.61 11.42 6.35
N GLN A 77 -5.99 11.17 5.19
CA GLN A 77 -4.58 11.44 4.96
C GLN A 77 -4.38 11.93 3.52
N LYS A 78 -3.37 12.77 3.31
CA LYS A 78 -2.98 13.25 1.98
C LYS A 78 -1.47 13.35 1.84
N LYS A 79 -0.97 13.09 0.63
CA LYS A 79 0.35 13.54 0.17
C LYS A 79 0.10 14.69 -0.80
N ASP A 80 0.69 15.85 -0.53
CA ASP A 80 0.48 17.04 -1.36
C ASP A 80 1.31 17.02 -2.65
N PRO A 81 0.76 17.50 -3.77
CA PRO A 81 1.57 17.86 -4.93
C PRO A 81 2.26 19.21 -4.68
N GLU A 82 3.12 19.62 -5.61
CA GLU A 82 3.60 21.00 -5.62
C GLU A 82 2.46 21.99 -5.92
N GLY A 83 2.53 23.14 -5.26
CA GLY A 83 1.59 24.24 -5.47
C GLY A 83 0.34 24.19 -4.58
N LEU A 84 -0.75 24.79 -5.07
CA LEU A 84 -1.99 24.95 -4.31
C LEU A 84 -2.79 23.64 -4.28
N PHE A 85 -3.17 23.22 -3.08
CA PHE A 85 -4.00 22.04 -2.88
C PHE A 85 -4.94 22.21 -1.68
N LEU A 86 -5.95 21.33 -1.58
CA LEU A 86 -6.88 21.33 -0.45
C LEU A 86 -6.14 20.99 0.85
N GLN A 87 -6.46 21.71 1.92
CA GLN A 87 -5.77 21.62 3.21
C GLN A 87 -6.43 20.59 4.13
N ASP A 88 -7.74 20.74 4.38
CA ASP A 88 -8.51 19.89 5.30
C ASP A 88 -10.02 19.95 5.02
N ASN A 89 -10.81 19.23 5.83
CA ASN A 89 -12.25 19.02 5.63
C ASN A 89 -12.56 18.52 4.21
N ILE A 90 -11.64 17.72 3.67
CA ILE A 90 -11.71 17.24 2.29
C ILE A 90 -12.72 16.10 2.24
N SER A 91 -13.76 16.27 1.44
CA SER A 91 -14.72 15.20 1.15
C SER A 91 -15.08 15.18 -0.33
N ALA A 92 -15.45 14.01 -0.82
CA ALA A 92 -15.89 13.79 -2.18
C ALA A 92 -17.17 12.93 -2.17
N GLU A 93 -18.19 13.37 -2.89
CA GLU A 93 -19.43 12.63 -3.14
C GLU A 93 -19.41 12.16 -4.59
N TYR A 94 -19.38 10.84 -4.80
CA TYR A 94 -19.36 10.26 -6.15
C TYR A 94 -20.75 9.79 -6.56
N THR A 95 -21.13 10.14 -7.78
CA THR A 95 -22.40 9.77 -8.39
C THR A 95 -22.13 9.02 -9.69
N ILE A 96 -22.90 7.95 -9.93
CA ILE A 96 -22.88 7.21 -11.18
C ILE A 96 -24.22 7.40 -11.87
N ASP A 97 -24.19 8.03 -13.05
CA ASP A 97 -25.37 8.28 -13.85
C ASP A 97 -25.87 6.99 -14.53
N ASP A 98 -27.09 7.03 -15.07
CA ASP A 98 -27.73 5.86 -15.71
C ASP A 98 -26.93 5.31 -16.91
N ASP A 99 -26.19 6.19 -17.60
CA ASP A 99 -25.31 5.84 -18.71
C ASP A 99 -23.94 5.28 -18.26
N GLY A 100 -23.70 5.22 -16.95
CA GLY A 100 -22.45 4.74 -16.34
C GLY A 100 -21.40 5.84 -16.14
N THR A 101 -21.69 7.10 -16.48
CA THR A 101 -20.78 8.23 -16.25
C THR A 101 -20.56 8.44 -14.76
N MET A 102 -19.30 8.49 -14.35
CA MET A 102 -18.91 8.79 -12.98
C MET A 102 -18.61 10.29 -12.85
N THR A 103 -19.25 10.93 -11.89
CA THR A 103 -19.00 12.32 -11.51
C THR A 103 -18.71 12.42 -10.01
N ALA A 104 -18.07 13.51 -9.59
CA ALA A 104 -17.89 13.82 -8.18
C ALA A 104 -18.13 15.29 -7.88
N SER A 105 -18.68 15.56 -6.71
CA SER A 105 -18.61 16.88 -6.07
C SER A 105 -17.68 16.78 -4.87
N SER A 106 -16.66 17.64 -4.82
CA SER A 106 -15.69 17.67 -3.72
C SER A 106 -15.72 19.00 -3.00
N LYS A 107 -15.51 18.95 -1.68
CA LYS A 107 -15.37 20.12 -0.81
C LYS A 107 -14.08 20.03 -0.02
N GLY A 108 -13.50 21.17 0.30
CA GLY A 108 -12.40 21.25 1.26
C GLY A 108 -11.94 22.68 1.51
N ARG A 109 -11.28 22.89 2.64
CA ARG A 109 -10.69 24.19 2.98
C ARG A 109 -9.43 24.42 2.16
N VAL A 110 -9.24 25.64 1.67
CA VAL A 110 -8.03 26.08 1.00
C VAL A 110 -7.72 27.54 1.34
N THR A 111 -6.44 27.88 1.40
CA THR A 111 -5.98 29.26 1.61
C THR A 111 -5.43 29.82 0.30
N LEU A 112 -6.15 30.78 -0.27
CA LEU A 112 -5.76 31.46 -1.51
C LEU A 112 -4.95 32.72 -1.20
N PHE A 113 -3.96 33.02 -2.04
CA PHE A 113 -3.10 34.21 -1.94
C PHE A 113 -2.40 34.40 -0.58
N GLY A 114 -2.31 33.33 0.23
CA GLY A 114 -1.67 33.34 1.55
C GLY A 114 -2.52 33.86 2.71
N PHE A 115 -3.72 34.41 2.48
CA PHE A 115 -4.57 34.97 3.55
C PHE A 115 -6.06 34.67 3.41
N TRP A 116 -6.54 34.30 2.22
CA TRP A 116 -7.96 34.16 1.95
C TRP A 116 -8.42 32.72 2.10
N VAL A 117 -9.00 32.40 3.25
CA VAL A 117 -9.49 31.06 3.56
C VAL A 117 -10.91 30.87 3.02
N VAL A 118 -11.12 29.85 2.20
CA VAL A 118 -12.43 29.50 1.62
C VAL A 118 -12.68 28.00 1.69
N CYS A 119 -13.95 27.60 1.67
CA CYS A 119 -14.33 26.23 1.35
C CYS A 119 -14.48 26.15 -0.18
N ALA A 120 -13.55 25.47 -0.85
CA ALA A 120 -13.60 25.26 -2.27
C ALA A 120 -14.64 24.18 -2.60
N ASP A 121 -15.58 24.51 -3.49
CA ASP A 121 -16.48 23.55 -4.12
C ASP A 121 -15.96 23.20 -5.52
N MET A 122 -15.68 21.92 -5.72
CA MET A 122 -15.13 21.37 -6.96
C MET A 122 -16.12 20.37 -7.55
N ALA A 123 -16.15 20.28 -8.86
CA ALA A 123 -16.84 19.22 -9.60
C ALA A 123 -15.84 18.50 -10.50
N ALA A 124 -16.05 17.20 -10.69
CA ALA A 124 -15.22 16.41 -11.59
C ALA A 124 -16.04 15.37 -12.36
N GLN A 125 -15.57 15.03 -13.55
CA GLN A 125 -16.04 13.91 -14.36
C GLN A 125 -14.86 12.98 -14.64
N TYR A 126 -15.11 11.68 -14.61
CA TYR A 126 -14.09 10.65 -14.79
C TYR A 126 -14.31 9.89 -16.09
N THR A 127 -13.23 9.63 -16.81
CA THR A 127 -13.21 8.76 -17.98
C THR A 127 -12.25 7.59 -17.74
N VAL A 128 -12.54 6.44 -18.32
CA VAL A 128 -11.69 5.25 -18.27
C VAL A 128 -10.99 5.12 -19.63
N PRO A 129 -9.69 5.45 -19.75
CA PRO A 129 -8.98 5.37 -21.02
C PRO A 129 -8.82 3.93 -21.53
N ASP A 130 -8.68 2.96 -20.61
CA ASP A 130 -8.53 1.54 -20.91
C ASP A 130 -9.54 0.71 -20.09
N PRO A 131 -10.58 0.14 -20.74
CA PRO A 131 -11.59 -0.67 -20.07
C PRO A 131 -11.05 -1.94 -19.38
N SER A 132 -9.85 -2.41 -19.76
CA SER A 132 -9.23 -3.57 -19.09
C SER A 132 -8.62 -3.22 -17.74
N THR A 133 -8.41 -1.93 -17.46
CA THR A 133 -7.88 -1.42 -16.20
C THR A 133 -8.78 -0.30 -15.63
N PRO A 134 -10.03 -0.61 -15.25
CA PRO A 134 -11.03 0.40 -14.86
C PRO A 134 -10.64 1.23 -13.63
N GLY A 135 -9.68 0.76 -12.82
CA GLY A 135 -9.11 1.54 -11.71
C GLY A 135 -8.18 2.68 -12.13
N LYS A 136 -7.73 2.74 -13.40
CA LYS A 136 -6.95 3.85 -13.96
C LYS A 136 -7.89 4.79 -14.73
N MET A 137 -8.30 5.87 -14.09
CA MET A 137 -9.16 6.87 -14.71
C MET A 137 -8.39 8.15 -15.04
N PHE A 138 -9.00 8.99 -15.87
CA PHE A 138 -8.62 10.39 -16.05
C PHE A 138 -9.72 11.27 -15.48
N MET A 139 -9.36 12.23 -14.63
CA MET A 139 -10.28 13.13 -13.95
C MET A 139 -10.19 14.51 -14.58
N ASN A 140 -11.30 14.98 -15.14
CA ASN A 140 -11.46 16.39 -15.52
C ASN A 140 -12.14 17.11 -14.38
N TYR A 141 -11.47 18.09 -13.77
CA TYR A 141 -11.97 18.82 -12.62
C TYR A 141 -12.14 20.31 -12.90
N GLN A 142 -13.10 20.91 -12.22
CA GLN A 142 -13.38 22.33 -12.28
C GLN A 142 -13.83 22.85 -10.92
N GLY A 143 -13.33 24.01 -10.53
CA GLY A 143 -13.90 24.76 -9.42
C GLY A 143 -15.20 25.44 -9.82
N LEU A 144 -16.18 25.46 -8.92
CA LEU A 144 -17.49 26.07 -9.18
C LEU A 144 -17.47 27.60 -9.10
N ALA A 145 -16.42 28.17 -8.52
CA ALA A 145 -16.17 29.61 -8.51
C ALA A 145 -14.99 29.95 -9.43
N SER A 146 -15.06 31.10 -10.11
CA SER A 146 -14.08 31.50 -11.14
C SER A 146 -12.64 31.68 -10.63
N TYR A 147 -12.44 31.82 -9.32
CA TYR A 147 -11.13 31.92 -8.69
C TYR A 147 -10.52 30.56 -8.31
N LEU A 148 -11.25 29.46 -8.52
CA LEU A 148 -10.79 28.10 -8.27
C LEU A 148 -10.25 27.48 -9.57
N SER A 149 -9.28 26.59 -9.44
CA SER A 149 -8.61 25.97 -10.58
C SER A 149 -9.51 24.97 -11.32
N SER A 150 -9.24 24.81 -12.61
CA SER A 150 -9.73 23.70 -13.44
C SER A 150 -8.55 23.02 -14.15
N GLY A 151 -8.72 21.76 -14.52
CA GLY A 151 -7.66 20.99 -15.14
C GLY A 151 -8.03 19.53 -15.34
N GLY A 152 -7.03 18.73 -15.69
CA GLY A 152 -7.16 17.29 -15.85
C GLY A 152 -5.96 16.58 -15.25
N ASP A 153 -6.22 15.55 -14.44
CA ASP A 153 -5.20 14.73 -13.79
C ASP A 153 -5.52 13.25 -13.99
N ASN A 154 -4.48 12.40 -14.05
CA ASN A 154 -4.67 10.97 -13.86
C ASN A 154 -5.25 10.72 -12.46
N TYR A 155 -6.23 9.83 -12.35
CA TYR A 155 -6.91 9.52 -11.11
C TYR A 155 -7.05 8.01 -10.94
N TRP A 156 -6.12 7.42 -10.21
CA TRP A 156 -6.05 5.98 -10.05
C TRP A 156 -6.58 5.56 -8.69
N ILE A 157 -7.39 4.49 -8.67
CA ILE A 157 -7.79 3.80 -7.44
C ILE A 157 -6.76 2.72 -7.17
N ILE A 158 -5.82 2.99 -6.26
CA ILE A 158 -4.76 2.03 -5.89
C ILE A 158 -5.39 0.81 -5.22
N ASP A 159 -6.25 1.05 -4.23
CA ASP A 159 -7.01 0.00 -3.56
C ASP A 159 -8.26 0.58 -2.92
N THR A 160 -9.27 -0.27 -2.72
CA THR A 160 -10.48 0.04 -1.97
C THR A 160 -11.23 -1.25 -1.65
N ASP A 161 -11.88 -1.28 -0.49
CA ASP A 161 -12.89 -2.28 -0.19
C ASP A 161 -14.33 -1.76 -0.42
N TYR A 162 -14.47 -0.57 -0.99
CA TYR A 162 -15.70 0.18 -1.24
C TYR A 162 -16.44 0.69 0.01
N ASP A 163 -16.38 -0.09 1.09
CA ASP A 163 -17.24 0.07 2.26
C ASP A 163 -16.54 0.78 3.43
N ASN A 164 -15.20 0.85 3.45
CA ASN A 164 -14.47 1.42 4.57
C ASN A 164 -13.36 2.39 4.16
N TYR A 165 -12.58 2.05 3.12
CA TYR A 165 -11.43 2.85 2.69
C TYR A 165 -11.24 2.86 1.18
N ALA A 166 -10.54 3.89 0.71
CA ALA A 166 -10.00 3.95 -0.63
C ALA A 166 -8.68 4.71 -0.62
N ILE A 167 -7.77 4.34 -1.52
CA ILE A 167 -6.49 5.02 -1.71
C ILE A 167 -6.43 5.46 -3.16
N THR A 168 -6.29 6.75 -3.35
CA THR A 168 -6.22 7.35 -4.68
C THR A 168 -4.83 7.87 -4.93
N TYR A 169 -4.44 7.90 -6.20
CA TYR A 169 -3.13 8.32 -6.63
C TYR A 169 -3.22 9.08 -7.95
N ALA A 170 -2.45 10.15 -8.06
CA ALA A 170 -2.30 10.94 -9.26
C ALA A 170 -0.83 11.33 -9.40
N CYS A 171 -0.28 11.16 -10.60
CA CYS A 171 1.01 11.72 -10.97
C CYS A 171 0.82 12.77 -12.06
N ARG A 172 1.27 14.00 -11.79
CA ARG A 172 1.17 15.16 -12.69
C ARG A 172 2.36 15.23 -13.64
N THR A 173 3.56 14.97 -13.13
CA THR A 173 4.79 14.96 -13.92
C THR A 173 5.62 13.72 -13.61
N LEU A 174 6.16 13.11 -14.67
CA LEU A 174 7.06 11.96 -14.57
C LEU A 174 8.50 12.43 -14.73
N LYS A 175 9.41 11.72 -14.06
CA LYS A 175 10.84 11.80 -14.32
C LYS A 175 11.20 10.98 -15.56
N GLU A 176 12.42 11.14 -16.06
CA GLU A 176 12.93 10.39 -17.22
C GLU A 176 12.95 8.87 -16.99
N ASP A 177 13.12 8.43 -15.75
CA ASP A 177 13.09 7.01 -15.37
C ASP A 177 11.67 6.42 -15.22
N GLY A 178 10.63 7.24 -15.45
CA GLY A 178 9.23 6.84 -15.31
C GLY A 178 8.70 6.85 -13.89
N SER A 179 9.50 7.25 -12.89
CA SER A 179 9.02 7.51 -11.53
C SER A 179 8.28 8.85 -11.45
N CYS A 180 7.49 9.03 -10.40
CA CYS A 180 6.74 10.28 -10.22
C CYS A 180 7.63 11.41 -9.70
N ASP A 181 7.52 12.58 -10.31
CA ASP A 181 8.19 13.79 -9.88
C ASP A 181 7.25 14.64 -9.01
N ASP A 182 6.13 15.09 -9.58
CA ASP A 182 5.04 15.73 -8.87
C ASP A 182 3.77 14.89 -8.93
N GLY A 183 3.15 14.66 -7.78
CA GLY A 183 1.97 13.82 -7.65
C GLY A 183 1.35 13.92 -6.27
N TYR A 184 0.12 13.47 -6.13
CA TYR A 184 -0.63 13.50 -4.89
C TYR A 184 -1.39 12.20 -4.69
N ALA A 185 -1.72 11.93 -3.43
CA ALA A 185 -2.49 10.76 -3.07
C ALA A 185 -3.37 11.07 -1.86
N LEU A 186 -4.56 10.49 -1.82
CA LEU A 186 -5.52 10.66 -0.73
C LEU A 186 -5.91 9.29 -0.17
N VAL A 187 -5.94 9.19 1.15
CA VAL A 187 -6.54 8.05 1.84
C VAL A 187 -7.92 8.47 2.31
N PHE A 188 -8.94 7.90 1.67
CA PHE A 188 -10.33 8.14 1.98
C PHE A 188 -10.89 7.10 2.96
N SER A 189 -11.89 7.52 3.73
CA SER A 189 -12.72 6.64 4.54
C SER A 189 -14.21 6.98 4.41
N ARG A 190 -15.08 5.97 4.56
CA ARG A 190 -16.51 6.18 4.74
C ARG A 190 -16.84 6.81 6.10
N ASN A 191 -15.94 6.72 7.08
CA ASN A 191 -16.13 7.27 8.43
C ASN A 191 -15.12 8.39 8.70
N PRO A 192 -15.56 9.64 8.94
CA PRO A 192 -14.64 10.76 9.20
C PRO A 192 -13.86 10.63 10.51
N ARG A 193 -14.24 9.68 11.39
CA ARG A 193 -13.60 9.47 12.70
C ARG A 193 -12.32 8.62 12.66
N GLY A 194 -11.97 8.04 11.51
CA GLY A 194 -10.75 7.25 11.37
C GLY A 194 -10.95 5.87 10.73
N LEU A 195 -9.83 5.20 10.49
CA LEU A 195 -9.76 3.84 9.96
C LEU A 195 -9.45 2.82 11.07
N PRO A 196 -10.04 1.62 11.04
CA PRO A 196 -9.66 0.51 11.92
C PRO A 196 -8.17 0.13 11.79
N PRO A 197 -7.52 -0.40 12.85
CA PRO A 197 -6.10 -0.78 12.80
C PRO A 197 -5.74 -1.77 11.69
N ALA A 198 -6.64 -2.69 11.35
CA ALA A 198 -6.43 -3.63 10.24
C ALA A 198 -6.29 -2.90 8.89
N ILE A 199 -7.13 -1.90 8.65
CA ILE A 199 -7.10 -1.11 7.41
C ILE A 199 -5.89 -0.17 7.39
N GLN A 200 -5.51 0.41 8.53
CA GLN A 200 -4.29 1.23 8.61
C GLN A 200 -3.03 0.47 8.17
N ARG A 201 -2.95 -0.84 8.45
CA ARG A 201 -1.84 -1.69 7.97
C ARG A 201 -1.86 -1.84 6.45
N ILE A 202 -3.04 -2.05 5.86
CA ILE A 202 -3.21 -2.12 4.41
C ILE A 202 -2.81 -0.79 3.77
N VAL A 203 -3.30 0.33 4.31
CA VAL A 203 -2.95 1.68 3.83
C VAL A 203 -1.45 1.87 3.85
N ARG A 204 -0.77 1.55 4.95
CA ARG A 204 0.69 1.68 5.04
C ARG A 204 1.41 0.82 3.98
N GLN A 205 0.99 -0.42 3.80
CA GLN A 205 1.55 -1.29 2.77
C GLN A 205 1.36 -0.68 1.37
N LYS A 206 0.16 -0.17 1.05
CA LYS A 206 -0.10 0.49 -0.24
C LYS A 206 0.68 1.78 -0.43
N GLN A 207 0.95 2.54 0.64
CA GLN A 207 1.82 3.71 0.59
C GLN A 207 3.28 3.33 0.25
N GLU A 208 3.76 2.20 0.75
CA GLU A 208 5.07 1.64 0.40
C GLU A 208 5.10 1.16 -1.06
N GLU A 209 4.06 0.45 -1.52
CA GLU A 209 3.95 -0.05 -2.91
C GLU A 209 3.92 1.07 -3.96
N ILE A 210 3.40 2.26 -3.63
CA ILE A 210 3.38 3.45 -4.52
C ILE A 210 4.52 4.44 -4.25
N CYS A 211 5.52 4.04 -3.45
CA CYS A 211 6.71 4.84 -3.13
C CYS A 211 6.42 6.21 -2.48
N MET A 212 5.33 6.32 -1.70
CA MET A 212 4.94 7.53 -0.97
C MET A 212 4.90 7.33 0.56
N ALA A 213 5.44 6.22 1.07
CA ALA A 213 5.51 5.96 2.50
C ALA A 213 6.22 7.10 3.26
N GLY A 214 5.63 7.52 4.37
CA GLY A 214 6.16 8.61 5.21
C GLY A 214 5.90 10.03 4.69
N GLN A 215 5.27 10.19 3.52
CA GLN A 215 4.95 11.50 2.94
C GLN A 215 3.49 11.96 3.19
N PHE A 216 2.67 11.11 3.80
CA PHE A 216 1.27 11.41 4.06
C PHE A 216 1.10 12.18 5.37
N GLU A 217 0.33 13.27 5.31
CA GLU A 217 -0.09 14.07 6.45
C GLU A 217 -1.56 13.79 6.78
N PRO A 218 -1.98 13.90 8.06
CA PRO A 218 -3.37 13.74 8.45
C PRO A 218 -4.24 14.89 7.94
N VAL A 219 -5.46 14.57 7.54
CA VAL A 219 -6.47 15.52 7.09
C VAL A 219 -7.57 15.61 8.15
N LEU A 220 -7.72 16.80 8.75
CA LEU A 220 -8.72 17.02 9.80
C LEU A 220 -10.14 17.11 9.20
N GLN A 221 -11.08 16.38 9.80
CA GLN A 221 -12.51 16.44 9.48
C GLN A 221 -13.26 17.09 10.65
N SER A 222 -13.23 18.43 10.71
CA SER A 222 -13.84 19.21 11.80
C SER A 222 -15.28 19.66 11.51
N GLY A 223 -15.75 19.51 10.27
CA GLY A 223 -17.03 20.05 9.80
C GLY A 223 -17.00 21.56 9.54
N ALA A 224 -15.81 22.14 9.36
CA ALA A 224 -15.68 23.56 9.01
C ALA A 224 -16.06 23.82 7.55
N CYS A 225 -15.93 22.78 6.73
CA CYS A 225 -16.57 22.54 5.46
C CYS A 225 -17.19 21.11 5.56
#